data_AF-A0A2T6B1B0-F1
#
_entry.id   AF-A0A2T6B1B0-F1
#
_cell.length_a   1.000
_cell.length_b   1.000
_cell.length_c   1.000
_cell.angle_alpha   90.00
_cell.angle_beta   90.00
_cell.angle_gamma   90.00
#
_symmetry.space_group_name_H-M   'P 1'
#
loop_
_entity.id
_entity.type
_entity.pdbx_description
1 polymer ?
#
loop_
_entity_poly.entity_id
_entity_poly.type
_entity_poly.pdbx_seq_one_letter_code
_entity_poly.pdbx_strand_id
1 'polypeptide(L)'
;MTNRLRFLQFANGLMYFGPLLAGLGGFGWRVVPAFTLIFALWLFVMNPADWPRGGAEWRAPDSLLNAGGRLVVQVLLVALLFGLGRGIGGVMGSTPQIPVMLPVGLSFLAIPLARLIWTPGPRSASPDAWPTAGDSGASLPCDPDLAFRMTQPLADLPAETALGQIEAHLAALAPHLPPDLLLRALWERGQAPEAPRHLRQAFILQATDAHGAELCAGQAAPVRALQIAAGDDALLILFATRCSALLQQNVDVWGDCPNAAALEAVAARSGPEAARTLRALAALNLRLAPLNGDGRGVVRAG
;
A
#
# COMPACT_ATOMS: atom_id res chain seq x y z
N MET A 1 2.81 14.31 6.76
CA MET A 1 2.29 13.19 7.58
C MET A 1 0.83 13.37 8.02
N THR A 2 0.42 14.34 8.84
CA THR A 2 -0.99 14.39 9.33
C THR A 2 -2.02 14.93 8.32
N ASN A 3 -1.63 15.84 7.43
CA ASN A 3 -2.59 16.50 6.53
C ASN A 3 -3.07 15.61 5.38
N ARG A 4 -2.24 14.68 4.88
CA ARG A 4 -2.60 13.78 3.76
C ARG A 4 -3.62 12.72 4.19
N LEU A 5 -3.41 12.06 5.33
CA LEU A 5 -4.36 11.08 5.89
C LEU A 5 -5.70 11.73 6.22
N ARG A 6 -5.68 12.95 6.81
CA ARG A 6 -6.90 13.74 7.04
C ARG A 6 -7.60 14.13 5.75
N PHE A 7 -6.84 14.44 4.69
CA PHE A 7 -7.41 14.74 3.38
C PHE A 7 -8.01 13.52 2.68
N LEU A 8 -7.42 12.34 2.88
CA LEU A 8 -7.95 11.09 2.32
C LEU A 8 -9.22 10.66 3.06
N GLN A 9 -9.25 10.83 4.39
CA GLN A 9 -10.47 10.70 5.20
C GLN A 9 -11.53 11.73 4.78
N PHE A 10 -11.12 12.96 4.47
CA PHE A 10 -12.02 14.00 3.97
C PHE A 10 -12.58 13.63 2.58
N ALA A 11 -11.76 13.18 1.65
CA ALA A 11 -12.19 12.74 0.32
C ALA A 11 -13.14 11.53 0.40
N ASN A 12 -12.84 10.55 1.27
CA ASN A 12 -13.70 9.39 1.49
C ASN A 12 -15.03 9.81 2.16
N GLY A 13 -14.98 10.72 3.13
CA GLY A 13 -16.15 11.33 3.75
C GLY A 13 -17.02 12.06 2.72
N LEU A 14 -16.40 12.81 1.80
CA LEU A 14 -17.06 13.50 0.71
C LEU A 14 -17.80 12.54 -0.23
N MET A 15 -17.21 11.37 -0.49
CA MET A 15 -17.83 10.31 -1.28
C MET A 15 -19.10 9.76 -0.62
N TYR A 16 -19.07 9.49 0.69
CA TYR A 16 -20.23 9.04 1.47
C TYR A 16 -21.31 10.13 1.65
N PHE A 17 -20.90 11.40 1.63
CA PHE A 17 -21.82 12.53 1.81
C PHE A 17 -22.80 12.69 0.65
N GLY A 18 -22.42 12.32 -0.58
CA GLY A 18 -23.30 12.43 -1.75
C GLY A 18 -24.58 11.58 -1.66
N PRO A 19 -24.51 10.25 -1.47
CA PRO A 19 -25.69 9.40 -1.31
C PRO A 19 -26.57 9.83 -0.13
N LEU A 20 -25.95 10.28 0.97
CA LEU A 20 -26.65 10.76 2.15
C LEU A 20 -27.42 12.07 1.88
N LEU A 21 -26.81 13.05 1.22
CA LEU A 21 -27.48 14.28 0.79
C LEU A 21 -28.58 14.00 -0.26
N ALA A 22 -28.38 13.02 -1.14
CA ALA A 22 -29.40 12.62 -2.10
C ALA A 22 -30.61 11.96 -1.41
N GLY A 23 -30.38 11.18 -0.36
CA GLY A 23 -31.44 10.68 0.51
C GLY A 23 -32.20 11.83 1.19
N LEU A 24 -31.46 12.78 1.76
CA LEU A 24 -32.00 13.95 2.46
C LEU A 24 -32.83 14.86 1.54
N GLY A 25 -32.37 15.08 0.30
CA GLY A 25 -33.10 15.84 -0.73
C GLY A 25 -34.35 15.14 -1.26
N GLY A 26 -34.65 13.93 -0.79
CA GLY A 26 -35.86 13.19 -1.15
C GLY A 26 -35.84 12.58 -2.55
N PHE A 27 -34.66 12.44 -3.17
CA PHE A 27 -34.54 11.90 -4.52
C PHE A 27 -35.09 10.47 -4.65
N GLY A 28 -35.45 10.07 -5.87
CA GLY A 28 -35.95 8.73 -6.15
C GLY A 28 -34.84 7.68 -6.23
N TRP A 29 -35.22 6.41 -6.11
CA TRP A 29 -34.30 5.25 -6.21
C TRP A 29 -33.49 5.19 -7.52
N ARG A 30 -33.94 5.92 -8.56
CA ARG A 30 -33.24 6.04 -9.85
C ARG A 30 -31.83 6.62 -9.75
N VAL A 31 -31.50 7.35 -8.66
CA VAL A 31 -30.17 7.95 -8.48
C VAL A 31 -29.17 6.97 -7.85
N VAL A 32 -29.66 5.91 -7.18
CA VAL A 32 -28.83 4.90 -6.50
C VAL A 32 -27.81 4.24 -7.44
N PRO A 33 -28.18 3.78 -8.66
CA PRO A 33 -27.21 3.19 -9.59
C PRO A 33 -26.05 4.12 -9.97
N ALA A 34 -26.30 5.43 -10.05
CA ALA A 34 -25.24 6.40 -10.37
C ALA A 34 -24.21 6.48 -9.23
N PHE A 35 -24.65 6.50 -7.97
CA PHE A 35 -23.74 6.44 -6.82
C PHE A 35 -23.02 5.09 -6.73
N THR A 36 -23.71 3.98 -7.01
CA THR A 36 -23.07 2.66 -7.07
C THR A 36 -21.95 2.62 -8.10
N LEU A 37 -22.16 3.19 -9.29
CA LEU A 37 -21.11 3.30 -10.32
C LEU A 37 -19.91 4.14 -9.85
N ILE A 38 -20.17 5.27 -9.17
CA ILE A 38 -19.11 6.12 -8.62
C ILE A 38 -18.30 5.37 -7.56
N PHE A 39 -18.95 4.63 -6.66
CA PHE A 39 -18.29 3.85 -5.62
C PHE A 39 -17.53 2.64 -6.19
N ALA A 40 -18.09 1.98 -7.21
CA ALA A 40 -17.41 0.91 -7.93
C ALA A 40 -16.15 1.44 -8.63
N LEU A 41 -16.27 2.60 -9.30
CA LEU A 41 -15.14 3.28 -9.92
C LEU A 41 -14.08 3.68 -8.88
N TRP A 42 -14.49 4.20 -7.72
CA TRP A 42 -13.58 4.49 -6.61
C TRP A 42 -12.82 3.23 -6.16
N LEU A 43 -13.52 2.11 -5.97
CA LEU A 43 -12.92 0.84 -5.54
C LEU A 43 -11.92 0.30 -6.57
N PHE A 44 -12.26 0.43 -7.85
CA PHE A 44 -11.38 0.07 -8.95
C PHE A 44 -10.13 0.96 -9.01
N VAL A 45 -10.31 2.27 -8.81
CA VAL A 45 -9.23 3.27 -8.89
C VAL A 45 -8.26 3.19 -7.69
N MET A 46 -8.78 2.90 -6.49
CA MET A 46 -7.98 2.86 -5.25
C MET A 46 -7.37 1.49 -4.97
N ASN A 47 -8.02 0.38 -5.35
CA ASN A 47 -7.50 -0.96 -5.11
C ASN A 47 -7.36 -1.79 -6.40
N PRO A 48 -6.61 -1.32 -7.41
CA PRO A 48 -6.47 -2.03 -8.68
C PRO A 48 -5.80 -3.40 -8.53
N ALA A 49 -5.06 -3.62 -7.43
CA ALA A 49 -4.39 -4.89 -7.15
C ALA A 49 -5.37 -6.03 -6.84
N ASP A 50 -6.56 -5.71 -6.33
CA ASP A 50 -7.55 -6.68 -5.91
C ASP A 50 -8.51 -7.11 -7.03
N TRP A 51 -8.35 -6.56 -8.25
CA TRP A 51 -9.16 -6.88 -9.41
C TRP A 51 -8.43 -7.85 -10.34
N PRO A 52 -9.14 -8.83 -10.93
CA PRO A 52 -8.54 -9.80 -11.84
C PRO A 52 -7.96 -9.09 -13.07
N ARG A 53 -6.71 -9.41 -13.39
CA ARG A 53 -5.89 -8.71 -14.40
C ARG A 53 -5.97 -9.41 -15.76
N GLY A 54 -6.25 -10.71 -15.77
CA GLY A 54 -6.30 -11.53 -16.99
C GLY A 54 -7.71 -12.02 -17.33
N GLY A 55 -8.03 -12.14 -18.62
CA GLY A 55 -9.33 -12.66 -19.08
C GLY A 55 -9.64 -14.10 -18.63
N ALA A 56 -8.61 -14.89 -18.30
CA ALA A 56 -8.77 -16.21 -17.69
C ALA A 56 -9.16 -16.13 -16.20
N GLU A 57 -8.64 -15.15 -15.46
CA GLU A 57 -8.99 -14.93 -14.05
C GLU A 57 -10.45 -14.44 -13.92
N TRP A 58 -10.94 -13.65 -14.88
CA TRP A 58 -12.35 -13.23 -14.92
C TRP A 58 -13.34 -14.40 -15.09
N ARG A 59 -12.87 -15.58 -15.55
CA ARG A 59 -13.70 -16.78 -15.69
C ARG A 59 -13.63 -17.70 -14.47
N ALA A 60 -12.72 -17.45 -13.53
CA ALA A 60 -12.66 -18.22 -12.30
C ALA A 60 -13.87 -17.89 -11.41
N PRO A 61 -14.59 -18.88 -10.88
CA PRO A 61 -15.78 -18.63 -10.06
C PRO A 61 -15.44 -17.87 -8.76
N ASP A 62 -14.27 -18.13 -8.17
CA ASP A 62 -13.83 -17.49 -6.92
C ASP A 62 -13.56 -15.99 -7.08
N SER A 63 -13.01 -15.57 -8.22
CA SER A 63 -12.74 -14.14 -8.50
C SER A 63 -14.03 -13.37 -8.77
N LEU A 64 -15.00 -14.00 -9.44
CA LEU A 64 -16.33 -13.45 -9.67
C LEU A 64 -17.12 -13.30 -8.37
N LEU A 65 -17.03 -14.29 -7.47
CA LEU A 65 -17.64 -14.23 -6.14
C LEU A 65 -17.05 -13.10 -5.29
N ASN A 66 -15.72 -12.93 -5.30
CA ASN A 66 -15.06 -11.86 -4.54
C ASN A 66 -15.35 -10.47 -5.12
N ALA A 67 -15.30 -10.30 -6.44
CA ALA A 67 -15.64 -9.04 -7.10
C ALA A 67 -17.13 -8.70 -6.93
N GLY A 68 -18.01 -9.69 -7.11
CA GLY A 68 -19.44 -9.57 -6.89
C GLY A 68 -19.79 -9.22 -5.44
N GLY A 69 -19.18 -9.90 -4.47
CA GLY A 69 -19.37 -9.63 -3.04
C GLY A 69 -19.01 -8.19 -2.68
N ARG A 70 -17.92 -7.66 -3.21
CA ARG A 70 -17.53 -6.25 -3.00
C ARG A 70 -18.52 -5.28 -3.63
N LEU A 71 -19.02 -5.56 -4.84
CA LEU A 71 -20.07 -4.75 -5.47
C LEU A 71 -21.37 -4.78 -4.67
N VAL A 72 -21.76 -5.94 -4.14
CA VAL A 72 -22.94 -6.08 -3.28
C VAL A 72 -22.78 -5.24 -2.00
N VAL A 73 -21.62 -5.31 -1.34
CA VAL A 73 -21.33 -4.46 -0.18
C VAL A 73 -21.44 -2.98 -0.55
N GLN A 74 -20.96 -2.57 -1.73
CA GLN A 74 -21.08 -1.19 -2.18
C GLN A 74 -22.53 -0.76 -2.44
N VAL A 75 -23.34 -1.61 -3.06
CA VAL A 75 -24.77 -1.36 -3.24
C VAL A 75 -25.47 -1.22 -1.90
N LEU A 76 -25.19 -2.12 -0.95
CA LEU A 76 -25.76 -2.09 0.40
C LEU A 76 -25.35 -0.82 1.14
N LEU A 77 -24.09 -0.42 1.05
CA LEU A 77 -23.58 0.79 1.69
C LEU A 77 -24.26 2.05 1.11
N VAL A 78 -24.34 2.17 -0.21
CA VAL A 78 -25.04 3.29 -0.88
C VAL A 78 -26.52 3.31 -0.49
N ALA A 79 -27.19 2.15 -0.49
CA ALA A 79 -28.59 2.03 -0.11
C ALA A 79 -28.81 2.43 1.37
N LEU A 80 -27.90 2.03 2.26
CA LEU A 80 -27.93 2.40 3.68
C LEU A 80 -27.75 3.91 3.87
N LEU A 81 -26.73 4.52 3.24
CA LEU A 81 -26.48 5.97 3.30
C LEU A 81 -27.67 6.77 2.76
N PHE A 82 -28.23 6.31 1.63
CA PHE A 82 -29.40 6.92 1.02
C PHE A 82 -30.64 6.80 1.92
N GLY A 83 -30.87 5.61 2.49
CA GLY A 83 -31.95 5.35 3.44
C GLY A 83 -31.83 6.20 4.70
N LEU A 84 -30.61 6.36 5.22
CA LEU A 84 -30.33 7.19 6.38
C LEU A 84 -30.61 8.67 6.10
N GLY A 85 -30.14 9.19 4.95
CA GLY A 85 -30.45 10.55 4.50
C GLY A 85 -31.96 10.77 4.39
N ARG A 86 -32.68 9.82 3.80
CA ARG A 86 -34.13 9.87 3.63
C ARG A 86 -34.87 9.82 4.97
N GLY A 87 -34.38 9.03 5.93
CA GLY A 87 -34.89 8.99 7.29
C GLY A 87 -34.75 10.33 8.00
N ILE A 88 -33.59 10.98 7.88
CA ILE A 88 -33.34 12.31 8.45
C ILE A 88 -34.27 13.35 7.81
N GLY A 89 -34.40 13.37 6.48
CA GLY A 89 -35.29 14.29 5.77
C GLY A 89 -36.77 14.08 6.10
N GLY A 90 -37.16 12.83 6.34
CA GLY A 90 -38.51 12.48 6.81
C GLY A 90 -38.80 13.02 8.22
N VAL A 91 -37.85 12.89 9.15
CA VAL A 91 -37.98 13.42 10.53
C VAL A 91 -37.98 14.95 10.56
N MET A 92 -37.18 15.60 9.72
CA MET A 92 -37.15 17.07 9.61
C MET A 92 -38.44 17.66 8.98
N GLY A 93 -39.34 16.82 8.46
CA GLY A 93 -40.60 17.26 7.86
C GLY A 93 -40.44 18.15 6.62
N SER A 94 -39.21 18.31 6.13
CA SER A 94 -38.85 19.17 5.01
C SER A 94 -37.67 18.55 4.27
N THR A 95 -37.81 18.42 2.94
CA THR A 95 -36.71 17.99 2.08
C THR A 95 -36.02 19.25 1.54
N PRO A 96 -34.77 19.52 1.91
CA PRO A 96 -34.05 20.67 1.36
C PRO A 96 -33.97 20.52 -0.17
N GLN A 97 -34.28 21.60 -0.89
CA GLN A 97 -34.20 21.65 -2.36
C GLN A 97 -32.73 21.70 -2.80
N ILE A 98 -32.07 20.55 -2.74
CA ILE A 98 -30.69 20.40 -3.19
C ILE A 98 -30.73 20.03 -4.68
N PRO A 99 -30.00 20.71 -5.57
CA PRO A 99 -29.93 20.30 -6.98
C PRO A 99 -29.21 18.95 -7.09
N VAL A 100 -29.76 18.01 -7.89
CA VAL A 100 -29.25 16.62 -7.96
C VAL A 100 -27.78 16.52 -8.35
N MET A 101 -27.28 17.50 -9.12
CA MET A 101 -25.89 17.56 -9.56
C MET A 101 -24.92 17.82 -8.40
N LEU A 102 -25.36 18.44 -7.31
CA LEU A 102 -24.49 18.75 -6.18
C LEU A 102 -24.03 17.47 -5.46
N PRO A 103 -24.91 16.56 -4.97
CA PRO A 103 -24.45 15.34 -4.30
C PRO A 103 -23.72 14.39 -5.26
N VAL A 104 -24.13 14.31 -6.53
CA VAL A 104 -23.42 13.50 -7.55
C VAL A 104 -22.03 14.08 -7.83
N GLY A 105 -21.94 15.39 -8.03
CA GLY A 105 -20.69 16.10 -8.26
C GLY A 105 -19.75 16.01 -7.07
N LEU A 106 -20.27 16.08 -5.84
CA LEU A 106 -19.50 15.95 -4.61
C LEU A 106 -18.83 14.56 -4.50
N SER A 107 -19.59 13.50 -4.75
CA SER A 107 -19.04 12.13 -4.76
C SER A 107 -18.10 11.90 -5.93
N PHE A 108 -18.39 12.45 -7.11
CA PHE A 108 -17.53 12.29 -8.28
C PHE A 108 -16.20 13.03 -8.10
N LEU A 109 -16.22 14.26 -7.56
CA LEU A 109 -15.04 15.09 -7.34
C LEU A 109 -14.08 14.51 -6.28
N ALA A 110 -14.58 13.64 -5.40
CA ALA A 110 -13.74 12.90 -4.47
C ALA A 110 -12.69 12.03 -5.18
N ILE A 111 -13.04 11.43 -6.34
CA ILE A 111 -12.15 10.55 -7.11
C ILE A 111 -10.90 11.28 -7.62
N PRO A 112 -10.99 12.38 -8.40
CA PRO A 112 -9.82 13.12 -8.85
C PRO A 112 -9.08 13.78 -7.68
N LEU A 113 -9.77 14.24 -6.62
CA LEU A 113 -9.07 14.77 -5.43
C LEU A 113 -8.17 13.73 -4.79
N ALA A 114 -8.68 12.50 -4.63
CA ALA A 114 -7.90 11.41 -4.07
C ALA A 114 -6.72 11.02 -4.98
N ARG A 115 -6.90 11.06 -6.31
CA ARG A 115 -5.82 10.83 -7.29
C ARG A 115 -4.82 11.97 -7.42
N LEU A 116 -5.22 13.21 -7.17
CA LEU A 116 -4.30 14.35 -7.18
C LEU A 116 -3.31 14.29 -5.99
N ILE A 117 -3.77 13.70 -4.88
CA ILE A 117 -2.99 13.47 -3.67
C ILE A 117 -2.20 12.16 -3.77
N TRP A 118 -2.79 11.15 -4.41
CA TRP A 118 -2.17 9.86 -4.68
C TRP A 118 -1.67 9.80 -6.13
N THR A 119 -0.46 10.32 -6.38
CA THR A 119 0.30 9.92 -7.57
C THR A 119 0.72 8.46 -7.35
N PRO A 120 0.16 7.47 -8.08
CA PRO A 120 0.82 6.17 -8.11
C PRO A 120 2.22 6.42 -8.67
N GLY A 121 3.26 6.12 -7.88
CA GLY A 121 4.61 6.04 -8.44
C GLY A 121 4.58 5.14 -9.67
N PRO A 122 5.41 5.39 -10.70
CA PRO A 122 5.46 4.56 -11.89
C PRO A 122 5.64 3.11 -11.47
N ARG A 123 4.58 2.33 -11.64
CA ARG A 123 4.52 0.94 -11.18
C ARG A 123 5.32 0.11 -12.16
N SER A 124 6.40 -0.51 -11.71
CA SER A 124 7.13 -1.47 -12.51
C SER A 124 6.19 -2.61 -12.92
N ALA A 125 6.13 -2.89 -14.22
CA ALA A 125 5.27 -3.92 -14.80
C ALA A 125 5.72 -5.37 -14.50
N SER A 126 6.71 -5.56 -13.62
CA SER A 126 7.13 -6.84 -13.10
C SER A 126 7.76 -6.65 -11.70
N PRO A 127 7.54 -7.55 -10.73
CA PRO A 127 8.25 -7.54 -9.44
C PRO A 127 9.77 -7.44 -9.62
N ASP A 128 10.28 -8.01 -10.71
CA ASP A 128 11.71 -8.10 -11.04
C ASP A 128 12.24 -6.90 -11.86
N ALA A 129 11.35 -6.08 -12.43
CA ALA A 129 11.77 -4.93 -13.25
C ALA A 129 12.04 -3.72 -12.35
N TRP A 130 13.29 -3.25 -12.32
CA TRP A 130 13.60 -1.93 -11.80
C TRP A 130 13.04 -0.85 -12.72
N PRO A 131 12.47 0.25 -12.19
CA PRO A 131 12.17 1.40 -13.03
C PRO A 131 13.46 1.84 -13.72
N THR A 132 13.44 1.91 -15.05
CA THR A 132 14.56 2.42 -15.84
C THR A 132 14.78 3.89 -15.47
N ALA A 133 16.05 4.30 -15.35
CA ALA A 133 16.50 5.60 -14.84
C ALA A 133 15.98 6.86 -15.60
N GLY A 134 15.01 6.72 -16.51
CA GLY A 134 14.40 7.81 -17.28
C GLY A 134 13.05 8.32 -16.74
N ASP A 135 12.41 7.64 -15.79
CA ASP A 135 11.01 7.98 -15.38
C ASP A 135 10.90 8.85 -14.12
N SER A 136 11.99 9.08 -13.40
CA SER A 136 12.00 9.95 -12.22
C SER A 136 12.62 11.30 -12.60
N GLY A 137 11.79 12.35 -12.62
CA GLY A 137 12.24 13.71 -12.93
C GLY A 137 13.44 14.15 -12.10
N ALA A 138 14.51 14.54 -12.81
CA ALA A 138 15.62 15.35 -12.31
C ALA A 138 16.49 14.78 -11.17
N SER A 139 16.85 13.50 -11.22
CA SER A 139 18.08 13.03 -10.54
C SER A 139 19.27 13.22 -11.48
N LEU A 140 20.33 13.88 -11.00
CA LEU A 140 21.63 13.89 -11.69
C LEU A 140 22.01 12.44 -12.04
N PRO A 141 22.56 12.15 -13.23
CA PRO A 141 22.95 10.80 -13.60
C PRO A 141 24.13 10.37 -12.72
N CYS A 142 23.84 9.78 -11.56
CA CYS A 142 24.84 8.99 -10.86
C CYS A 142 24.93 7.66 -11.61
N ASP A 143 26.15 7.37 -12.07
CA ASP A 143 26.47 6.18 -12.84
C ASP A 143 26.11 4.91 -12.04
N PRO A 144 25.28 3.98 -12.57
CA PRO A 144 24.99 2.71 -11.88
C PRO A 144 26.27 1.93 -11.54
N ASP A 145 27.34 2.09 -12.33
CA ASP A 145 28.65 1.48 -12.05
C ASP A 145 29.34 2.11 -10.83
N LEU A 146 29.04 3.38 -10.50
CA LEU A 146 29.50 4.01 -9.27
C LEU A 146 28.81 3.39 -8.05
N ALA A 147 27.49 3.22 -8.09
CA ALA A 147 26.74 2.59 -6.99
C ALA A 147 27.20 1.15 -6.75
N PHE A 148 27.47 0.40 -7.82
CA PHE A 148 28.03 -0.93 -7.72
C PHE A 148 29.43 -0.91 -7.06
N ARG A 149 30.33 -0.02 -7.47
CA ARG A 149 31.66 0.11 -6.84
C ARG A 149 31.61 0.54 -5.37
N MET A 150 30.74 1.48 -5.02
CA MET A 150 30.61 1.98 -3.65
C MET A 150 29.98 0.97 -2.69
N THR A 151 29.19 0.02 -3.20
CA THR A 151 28.66 -1.11 -2.42
C THR A 151 29.60 -2.31 -2.34
N GLN A 152 30.72 -2.30 -3.07
CA GLN A 152 31.72 -3.38 -3.04
C GLN A 152 32.29 -3.65 -1.64
N PRO A 153 32.67 -2.65 -0.83
CA PRO A 153 33.18 -2.88 0.52
C PRO A 153 32.18 -3.64 1.41
N LEU A 154 30.88 -3.46 1.17
CA LEU A 154 29.83 -4.18 1.88
C LEU A 154 29.74 -5.66 1.48
N ALA A 155 30.09 -5.99 0.23
CA ALA A 155 30.14 -7.35 -0.28
C ALA A 155 31.42 -8.09 0.13
N ASP A 156 32.51 -7.35 0.36
CA ASP A 156 33.79 -7.89 0.83
C ASP A 156 33.79 -8.17 2.35
N LEU A 157 32.69 -7.85 3.06
CA LEU A 157 32.58 -8.10 4.49
C LEU A 157 32.55 -9.60 4.81
N PRO A 158 33.05 -10.01 5.99
CA PRO A 158 32.94 -11.39 6.45
C PRO A 158 31.48 -11.87 6.53
N ALA A 159 31.26 -13.17 6.29
CA ALA A 159 29.92 -13.77 6.37
C ALA A 159 29.28 -13.64 7.76
N GLU A 160 30.08 -13.59 8.83
CA GLU A 160 29.62 -13.47 10.23
C GLU A 160 29.53 -12.02 10.74
N THR A 161 29.47 -11.04 9.84
CA THR A 161 29.37 -9.63 10.22
C THR A 161 28.09 -9.38 11.02
N ALA A 162 28.22 -8.74 12.19
CA ALA A 162 27.10 -8.39 13.04
C ALA A 162 26.20 -7.33 12.38
N LEU A 163 24.88 -7.40 12.62
CA LEU A 163 23.90 -6.53 12.00
C LEU A 163 24.20 -5.03 12.21
N GLY A 164 24.64 -4.64 13.42
CA GLY A 164 24.98 -3.23 13.71
C GLY A 164 26.18 -2.70 12.91
N GLN A 165 27.10 -3.57 12.48
CA GLN A 165 28.19 -3.16 11.59
C GLN A 165 27.69 -2.95 10.15
N ILE A 166 26.73 -3.75 9.70
CA ILE A 166 26.07 -3.58 8.40
C ILE A 166 25.30 -2.25 8.37
N GLU A 167 24.53 -1.95 9.43
CA GLU A 167 23.82 -0.67 9.58
C GLU A 167 24.78 0.52 9.56
N ALA A 168 25.93 0.44 10.25
CA ALA A 168 26.93 1.49 10.24
C ALA A 168 27.52 1.74 8.82
N HIS A 169 27.78 0.68 8.05
CA HIS A 169 28.24 0.81 6.67
C HIS A 169 27.18 1.42 5.76
N LEU A 170 25.91 1.02 5.89
CA LEU A 170 24.81 1.63 5.14
C LEU A 170 24.64 3.12 5.48
N ALA A 171 24.73 3.47 6.76
CA ALA A 171 24.67 4.86 7.21
C ALA A 171 25.84 5.71 6.66
N ALA A 172 27.03 5.12 6.50
CA ALA A 172 28.18 5.78 5.89
C ALA A 172 28.01 5.98 4.37
N LEU A 173 27.24 5.13 3.68
CA LEU A 173 26.96 5.25 2.25
C LEU A 173 25.84 6.25 1.94
N ALA A 174 24.89 6.44 2.86
CA ALA A 174 23.71 7.29 2.67
C ALA A 174 24.00 8.74 2.21
N PRO A 175 25.06 9.44 2.67
CA PRO A 175 25.38 10.79 2.20
C PRO A 175 25.91 10.85 0.76
N HIS A 176 26.38 9.72 0.23
CA HIS A 176 27.11 9.66 -1.04
C HIS A 176 26.32 9.04 -2.18
N LEU A 177 25.30 8.23 -1.86
CA LEU A 177 24.46 7.56 -2.85
C LEU A 177 23.00 7.93 -2.63
N PRO A 178 22.26 8.24 -3.70
CA PRO A 178 20.82 8.41 -3.58
C PRO A 178 20.18 7.06 -3.23
N PRO A 179 19.10 7.04 -2.42
CA PRO A 179 18.54 5.81 -1.86
C PRO A 179 18.04 4.80 -2.89
N ASP A 180 17.59 5.26 -4.06
CA ASP A 180 17.12 4.44 -5.17
C ASP A 180 18.26 3.63 -5.82
N LEU A 181 19.41 4.26 -6.06
CA LEU A 181 20.59 3.59 -6.60
C LEU A 181 21.22 2.63 -5.59
N LEU A 182 21.26 3.00 -4.32
CA LEU A 182 21.72 2.11 -3.26
C LEU A 182 20.83 0.87 -3.15
N LEU A 183 19.50 1.07 -3.13
CA LEU A 183 18.54 -0.03 -3.08
C LEU A 183 18.67 -0.95 -4.31
N ARG A 184 18.92 -0.38 -5.50
CA ARG A 184 19.15 -1.13 -6.74
C ARG A 184 20.41 -1.98 -6.70
N ALA A 185 21.53 -1.37 -6.34
CA ALA A 185 22.81 -2.08 -6.26
C ALA A 185 22.75 -3.24 -5.25
N LEU A 186 22.10 -3.02 -4.10
CA LEU A 186 21.91 -4.06 -3.09
C LEU A 186 20.99 -5.18 -3.54
N TRP A 187 19.93 -4.88 -4.30
CA TRP A 187 19.06 -5.89 -4.88
C TRP A 187 19.79 -6.77 -5.89
N GLU A 188 20.48 -6.15 -6.86
CA GLU A 188 21.20 -6.87 -7.90
C GLU A 188 22.26 -7.81 -7.30
N ARG A 189 22.96 -7.36 -6.24
CA ARG A 189 23.90 -8.20 -5.49
C ARG A 189 23.22 -9.27 -4.62
N GLY A 190 22.11 -8.94 -3.96
CA GLY A 190 21.42 -9.81 -3.00
C GLY A 190 20.61 -10.94 -3.63
N GLN A 191 20.17 -10.77 -4.88
CA GLN A 191 19.41 -11.76 -5.63
C GLN A 191 20.30 -12.86 -6.24
N ALA A 192 21.63 -12.66 -6.29
CA ALA A 192 22.55 -13.67 -6.78
C ALA A 192 22.43 -14.96 -5.93
N PRO A 193 22.47 -16.17 -6.54
CA PRO A 193 22.34 -17.43 -5.81
C PRO A 193 23.35 -17.59 -4.68
N GLU A 194 24.59 -17.14 -4.93
CA GLU A 194 25.73 -17.20 -4.00
C GLU A 194 25.86 -15.95 -3.12
N ALA A 195 24.87 -15.05 -3.14
CA ALA A 195 24.92 -13.82 -2.35
C ALA A 195 25.06 -14.15 -0.86
N PRO A 196 26.08 -13.62 -0.17
CA PRO A 196 26.25 -13.85 1.25
C PRO A 196 25.10 -13.27 2.05
N ARG A 197 24.84 -13.87 3.22
CA ARG A 197 23.71 -13.53 4.09
C ARG A 197 23.71 -12.06 4.51
N HIS A 198 24.88 -11.45 4.75
CA HIS A 198 24.98 -10.04 5.14
C HIS A 198 24.50 -9.08 4.05
N LEU A 199 24.64 -9.42 2.76
CA LEU A 199 24.10 -8.59 1.67
C LEU A 199 22.58 -8.65 1.61
N ARG A 200 22.01 -9.83 1.87
CA ARG A 200 20.55 -9.98 2.00
C ARG A 200 20.02 -9.20 3.21
N GLN A 201 20.74 -9.22 4.32
CA GLN A 201 20.42 -8.39 5.50
C GLN A 201 20.51 -6.89 5.17
N ALA A 202 21.56 -6.45 4.50
CA ALA A 202 21.74 -5.06 4.09
C ALA A 202 20.58 -4.58 3.20
N PHE A 203 20.17 -5.41 2.23
CA PHE A 203 19.02 -5.09 1.40
C PHE A 203 17.73 -4.98 2.22
N ILE A 204 17.47 -5.92 3.14
CA ILE A 204 16.31 -5.85 4.03
C ILE A 204 16.33 -4.57 4.86
N LEU A 205 17.47 -4.17 5.42
CA LEU A 205 17.63 -2.94 6.19
C LEU A 205 17.31 -1.71 5.34
N GLN A 206 17.86 -1.62 4.13
CA GLN A 206 17.62 -0.49 3.21
C GLN A 206 16.18 -0.44 2.71
N ALA A 207 15.60 -1.59 2.36
CA ALA A 207 14.23 -1.70 1.87
C ALA A 207 13.17 -1.40 2.95
N THR A 208 13.55 -1.49 4.23
CA THR A 208 12.69 -1.22 5.38
C THR A 208 13.07 0.05 6.14
N ASP A 209 13.96 0.86 5.59
CA ASP A 209 14.29 2.18 6.14
C ASP A 209 13.15 3.18 5.86
N ALA A 210 12.74 3.94 6.88
CA ALA A 210 11.60 4.85 6.76
C ALA A 210 11.88 6.00 5.77
N HIS A 211 13.08 6.55 5.77
CA HIS A 211 13.45 7.64 4.87
C HIS A 211 13.64 7.14 3.43
N GLY A 212 14.31 6.01 3.27
CA GLY A 212 14.47 5.34 1.97
C GLY A 212 13.13 4.93 1.36
N ALA A 213 12.21 4.36 2.14
CA ALA A 213 10.90 3.94 1.66
C ALA A 213 10.02 5.11 1.19
N GLU A 214 10.15 6.29 1.81
CA GLU A 214 9.47 7.52 1.35
C GLU A 214 9.99 8.00 0.00
N LEU A 215 11.31 8.04 -0.15
CA LEU A 215 11.98 8.54 -1.37
C LEU A 215 11.85 7.54 -2.54
N CYS A 216 11.73 6.25 -2.24
CA CYS A 216 11.57 5.17 -3.21
C CYS A 216 10.13 4.66 -3.32
N ALA A 217 9.13 5.49 -2.97
CA ALA A 217 7.72 5.12 -3.04
C ALA A 217 7.31 4.64 -4.44
N GLY A 218 6.52 3.57 -4.51
CA GLY A 218 6.08 2.90 -5.74
C GLY A 218 7.01 1.81 -6.26
N GLN A 219 8.19 1.60 -5.65
CA GLN A 219 9.14 0.56 -6.05
C GLN A 219 8.88 -0.81 -5.42
N ALA A 220 7.90 -0.93 -4.51
CA ALA A 220 7.59 -2.15 -3.77
C ALA A 220 8.82 -2.81 -3.10
N ALA A 221 9.74 -2.00 -2.56
CA ALA A 221 10.98 -2.47 -1.96
C ALA A 221 10.77 -3.50 -0.81
N PRO A 222 9.78 -3.33 0.09
CA PRO A 222 9.51 -4.35 1.11
C PRO A 222 9.02 -5.69 0.54
N VAL A 223 8.31 -5.70 -0.60
CA VAL A 223 7.91 -6.95 -1.28
C VAL A 223 9.14 -7.72 -1.77
N ARG A 224 10.09 -7.00 -2.36
CA ARG A 224 11.38 -7.56 -2.79
C ARG A 224 12.19 -8.07 -1.59
N ALA A 225 12.18 -7.37 -0.46
CA ALA A 225 12.86 -7.81 0.75
C ALA A 225 12.30 -9.15 1.26
N LEU A 226 10.98 -9.35 1.19
CA LEU A 226 10.36 -10.63 1.50
C LEU A 226 10.81 -11.75 0.55
N GLN A 227 10.99 -11.47 -0.75
CA GLN A 227 11.46 -12.45 -1.73
C GLN A 227 12.90 -12.89 -1.44
N ILE A 228 13.79 -11.95 -1.11
CA ILE A 228 15.19 -12.26 -0.74
C ILE A 228 15.27 -13.01 0.59
N ALA A 229 14.37 -12.73 1.53
CA ALA A 229 14.31 -13.43 2.81
C ALA A 229 13.70 -14.83 2.71
N ALA A 230 12.97 -15.15 1.63
CA ALA A 230 12.29 -16.43 1.49
C ALA A 230 13.27 -17.60 1.54
N GLY A 231 13.03 -18.54 2.47
CA GLY A 231 13.87 -19.73 2.67
C GLY A 231 14.90 -19.62 3.81
N ASP A 232 15.07 -18.44 4.42
CA ASP A 232 15.88 -18.26 5.65
C ASP A 232 15.01 -17.67 6.77
N ASP A 233 14.67 -18.49 7.77
CA ASP A 233 13.81 -18.11 8.90
C ASP A 233 14.31 -16.87 9.65
N ALA A 234 15.63 -16.71 9.80
CA ALA A 234 16.18 -15.60 10.54
C ALA A 234 16.12 -14.29 9.72
N LEU A 235 16.24 -14.35 8.39
CA LEU A 235 15.97 -13.20 7.52
C LEU A 235 14.50 -12.84 7.51
N LEU A 236 13.60 -13.83 7.54
CA LEU A 236 12.15 -13.59 7.63
C LEU A 236 11.76 -12.90 8.94
N ILE A 237 12.35 -13.30 10.06
CA ILE A 237 12.16 -12.62 11.36
C ILE A 237 12.67 -11.18 11.29
N LEU A 238 13.87 -10.95 10.76
CA LEU A 238 14.43 -9.61 10.59
C LEU A 238 13.51 -8.73 9.73
N PHE A 239 13.11 -9.23 8.57
CA PHE A 239 12.20 -8.56 7.65
C PHE A 239 10.88 -8.20 8.35
N ALA A 240 10.24 -9.17 9.01
CA ALA A 240 8.94 -8.95 9.62
C ALA A 240 8.98 -7.91 10.75
N THR A 241 10.02 -7.94 11.59
CA THR A 241 10.26 -6.95 12.65
C THR A 241 10.48 -5.56 12.07
N ARG A 242 11.35 -5.44 11.06
CA ARG A 242 11.68 -4.15 10.44
C ARG A 242 10.50 -3.57 9.66
N CYS A 243 9.79 -4.38 8.89
CA CYS A 243 8.60 -3.95 8.15
C CYS A 243 7.46 -3.52 9.09
N SER A 244 7.32 -4.18 10.25
CA SER A 244 6.35 -3.77 11.28
C SER A 244 6.71 -2.39 11.85
N ALA A 245 7.99 -2.16 12.15
CA ALA A 245 8.47 -0.86 12.62
C ALA A 245 8.28 0.24 11.56
N LEU A 246 8.57 -0.05 10.29
CA LEU A 246 8.33 0.85 9.17
C LEU A 246 6.86 1.27 9.09
N LEU A 247 5.93 0.31 9.10
CA LEU A 247 4.49 0.59 9.04
C LEU A 247 3.97 1.39 10.23
N GLN A 248 4.58 1.23 11.41
CA GLN A 248 4.23 2.02 12.60
C GLN A 248 4.74 3.46 12.51
N GLN A 249 5.91 3.67 11.91
CA GLN A 249 6.52 5.00 11.74
C GLN A 249 5.89 5.76 10.56
N ASN A 250 5.63 5.06 9.45
CA ASN A 250 5.06 5.62 8.24
C ASN A 250 4.02 4.67 7.64
N VAL A 251 2.73 5.01 7.83
CA VAL A 251 1.61 4.24 7.28
C VAL A 251 1.45 4.46 5.77
N ASP A 252 1.97 5.56 5.21
CA ASP A 252 1.78 5.89 3.79
C ASP A 252 2.48 4.88 2.86
N VAL A 253 3.52 4.20 3.34
CA VAL A 253 4.24 3.15 2.59
C VAL A 253 3.51 1.80 2.58
N TRP A 254 2.35 1.69 3.26
CA TRP A 254 1.56 0.46 3.32
C TRP A 254 1.25 -0.13 1.94
N GLY A 255 1.00 0.72 0.94
CA GLY A 255 0.69 0.30 -0.43
C GLY A 255 1.85 -0.40 -1.16
N ASP A 256 3.09 -0.21 -0.69
CA ASP A 256 4.31 -0.83 -1.21
C ASP A 256 4.76 -2.06 -0.37
N CYS A 257 4.08 -2.34 0.73
CA CYS A 257 4.34 -3.51 1.57
C CYS A 257 3.67 -4.78 1.03
N PRO A 258 4.20 -5.97 1.32
CA PRO A 258 3.57 -7.23 0.93
C PRO A 258 2.20 -7.38 1.59
N ASN A 259 1.23 -7.85 0.80
CA ASN A 259 -0.13 -8.09 1.28
C ASN A 259 -0.19 -9.27 2.27
N ALA A 260 -1.27 -9.33 3.05
CA ALA A 260 -1.45 -10.37 4.07
C ALA A 260 -1.40 -11.80 3.49
N ALA A 261 -1.98 -12.02 2.31
CA ALA A 261 -1.98 -13.33 1.66
C ALA A 261 -0.55 -13.81 1.30
N ALA A 262 0.31 -12.92 0.80
CA ALA A 262 1.70 -13.23 0.49
C ALA A 262 2.49 -13.57 1.77
N LEU A 263 2.26 -12.81 2.85
CA LEU A 263 2.88 -13.06 4.16
C LEU A 263 2.45 -14.42 4.74
N GLU A 264 1.16 -14.76 4.64
CA GLU A 264 0.63 -16.06 5.09
C GLU A 264 1.19 -17.23 4.27
N ALA A 265 1.30 -17.07 2.94
CA ALA A 265 1.86 -18.09 2.06
C ALA A 265 3.33 -18.39 2.37
N VAL A 266 4.12 -17.38 2.73
CA VAL A 266 5.51 -17.57 3.18
C VAL A 266 5.52 -18.19 4.57
N ALA A 267 4.69 -17.69 5.50
CA ALA A 267 4.59 -18.22 6.87
C ALA A 267 4.22 -19.71 6.90
N ALA A 268 3.40 -20.19 5.97
CA ALA A 268 3.01 -21.60 5.88
C ALA A 268 4.18 -22.56 5.58
N ARG A 269 5.26 -22.06 4.99
CA ARG A 269 6.46 -22.84 4.62
C ARG A 269 7.68 -22.54 5.50
N SER A 270 7.52 -21.68 6.51
CA SER A 270 8.61 -21.20 7.38
C SER A 270 8.58 -21.92 8.72
N GLY A 271 9.68 -21.83 9.48
CA GLY A 271 9.72 -22.35 10.85
C GLY A 271 8.71 -21.67 11.80
N PRO A 272 8.45 -22.25 12.98
CA PRO A 272 7.37 -21.83 13.87
C PRO A 272 7.54 -20.41 14.43
N GLU A 273 8.78 -19.95 14.58
CA GLU A 273 9.06 -18.59 15.04
C GLU A 273 8.87 -17.56 13.92
N ALA A 274 9.50 -17.77 12.75
CA ALA A 274 9.31 -16.93 11.57
C ALA A 274 7.83 -16.83 11.16
N ALA A 275 7.11 -17.95 11.17
CA ALA A 275 5.69 -17.99 10.87
C ALA A 275 4.84 -17.15 11.85
N ARG A 276 5.18 -17.13 13.15
CA ARG A 276 4.49 -16.28 14.14
C ARG A 276 4.72 -14.80 13.85
N THR A 277 5.95 -14.40 13.57
CA THR A 277 6.31 -12.99 13.30
C THR A 277 5.68 -12.50 11.99
N LEU A 278 5.68 -13.33 10.93
CA LEU A 278 5.03 -13.01 9.66
C LEU A 278 3.51 -12.89 9.80
N ARG A 279 2.86 -13.77 10.58
CA ARG A 279 1.42 -13.67 10.86
C ARG A 279 1.09 -12.41 11.68
N ALA A 280 1.95 -12.02 12.61
CA ALA A 280 1.78 -10.76 13.35
C ALA A 280 1.84 -9.54 12.41
N LEU A 281 2.79 -9.54 11.46
CA LEU A 281 2.86 -8.52 10.41
C LEU A 281 1.62 -8.55 9.49
N ALA A 282 1.13 -9.73 9.10
CA ALA A 282 -0.08 -9.86 8.29
C ALA A 282 -1.31 -9.27 9.01
N ALA A 283 -1.44 -9.54 10.31
CA ALA A 283 -2.50 -8.95 11.13
C ALA A 283 -2.38 -7.42 11.24
N LEU A 284 -1.16 -6.88 11.36
CA LEU A 284 -0.92 -5.44 11.31
C LEU A 284 -1.32 -4.86 9.94
N ASN A 285 -0.95 -5.52 8.85
CA ASN A 285 -1.30 -5.10 7.49
C ASN A 285 -2.83 -5.02 7.31
N LEU A 286 -3.57 -6.03 7.77
CA LEU A 286 -5.04 -6.06 7.73
C LEU A 286 -5.69 -4.95 8.57
N ARG A 287 -5.08 -4.53 9.69
CA ARG A 287 -5.56 -3.41 10.51
C ARG A 287 -5.33 -2.05 9.85
N LEU A 288 -4.26 -1.92 9.09
CA LEU A 288 -3.93 -0.69 8.36
C LEU A 288 -4.64 -0.62 7.00
N ALA A 289 -5.23 -1.73 6.54
CA ALA A 289 -5.97 -1.77 5.29
C ALA A 289 -7.13 -0.75 5.29
N PRO A 290 -7.21 0.18 4.31
CA PRO A 290 -8.19 1.27 4.31
C PRO A 290 -9.68 0.85 4.19
N LEU A 291 -10.01 -0.44 4.28
CA LEU A 291 -11.37 -0.97 4.05
C LEU A 291 -11.82 -2.08 5.02
N ASN A 292 -11.19 -2.25 6.19
CA ASN A 292 -11.80 -3.06 7.26
C ASN A 292 -12.37 -2.12 8.33
N GLY A 293 -13.68 -1.90 8.25
CA GLY A 293 -14.46 -1.05 9.15
C GLY A 293 -14.58 -1.56 10.57
N ASP A 294 -13.47 -1.74 11.28
CA ASP A 294 -13.47 -1.77 12.74
C ASP A 294 -13.04 -0.39 13.21
N GLY A 295 -14.01 0.45 13.59
CA GLY A 295 -13.84 1.83 14.06
C GLY A 295 -13.01 2.00 15.35
N ARG A 296 -11.96 1.21 15.56
CA ARG A 296 -10.94 1.44 16.57
C ARG A 296 -9.81 2.23 15.93
N GLY A 297 -10.03 3.54 15.86
CA GLY A 297 -8.94 4.48 15.72
C GLY A 297 -7.83 4.13 16.70
N VAL A 298 -6.60 4.26 16.22
CA VAL A 298 -5.38 4.15 17.01
C VAL A 298 -5.56 5.01 18.27
N VAL A 299 -5.85 4.36 19.40
CA VAL A 299 -5.74 4.98 20.71
C VAL A 299 -4.25 5.22 20.89
N ARG A 300 -3.83 6.46 20.73
CA ARG A 300 -2.55 6.93 21.25
C ARG A 300 -2.63 6.75 22.76
N ALA A 301 -1.90 5.78 23.30
CA ALA A 301 -1.56 5.80 24.71
C ALA A 301 -0.66 7.01 24.93
N GLY A 302 -1.11 7.91 25.79
CA GLY A 302 -0.26 8.94 26.40
C GLY A 302 0.66 8.34 27.45
#